data_AF-A0A6L3IL28-F1
#
_entry.id   AF-A0A6L3IL28-F1
#
_cell.length_a   1.000
_cell.length_b   1.000
_cell.length_c   1.000
_cell.angle_alpha   90.00
_cell.angle_beta   90.00
_cell.angle_gamma   90.00
#
_symmetry.space_group_name_H-M   'P 1'
#
loop_
_entity.id
_entity.type
_entity.pdbx_description
1 polymer ?
#
loop_
_entity_poly.entity_id
_entity_poly.type
_entity_poly.pdbx_seq_one_letter_code
_entity_poly.pdbx_strand_id
1 'polypeptide(L)' 'MKEEFNFESIKNKALEQLKSGKSLLGKDGAFAPLLESILNAASVS' A
#
# COMPACT_ATOMS: atom_id res chain seq x y z
N MET A 1 -3.83 -2.87 17.00
CA MET A 1 -3.17 -3.97 16.27
C MET A 1 -2.49 -3.33 15.08
N LYS A 2 -1.15 -3.34 14.96
CA LYS A 2 -0.49 -2.82 13.75
C LYS A 2 -0.84 -3.77 12.62
N GLU A 3 -1.37 -3.25 11.52
CA GLU A 3 -1.64 -4.05 10.34
C GLU A 3 -0.28 -4.55 9.82
N GLU A 4 -0.09 -5.87 9.83
CA GLU A 4 1.15 -6.48 9.38
C GLU A 4 1.25 -6.30 7.86
N PHE A 5 2.40 -5.85 7.37
CA PHE A 5 2.60 -5.62 5.94
C PHE A 5 2.35 -6.92 5.16
N ASN A 6 1.29 -6.92 4.34
CA ASN A 6 0.88 -8.08 3.53
C ASN A 6 0.87 -7.72 2.05
N PHE A 7 1.85 -8.23 1.32
CA PHE A 7 2.02 -7.94 -0.11
C PHE A 7 0.86 -8.44 -0.98
N GLU A 8 0.26 -9.59 -0.64
CA GLU A 8 -0.85 -10.15 -1.43
C GLU A 8 -2.12 -9.29 -1.27
N SER A 9 -2.37 -8.76 -0.07
CA SER A 9 -3.47 -7.80 0.18
C SER A 9 -3.29 -6.53 -0.67
N ILE A 10 -2.08 -5.97 -0.68
CA ILE A 10 -1.73 -4.78 -1.46
C ILE A 10 -1.94 -5.03 -2.96
N LYS A 11 -1.47 -6.18 -3.47
CA LYS A 11 -1.63 -6.58 -4.87
C LYS A 11 -3.10 -6.72 -5.26
N ASN A 12 -3.92 -7.38 -4.43
CA ASN A 12 -5.35 -7.54 -4.70
C ASN A 12 -6.09 -6.19 -4.73
N LYS A 13 -5.86 -5.33 -3.73
CA LYS A 13 -6.46 -3.99 -3.69
C LYS A 13 -6.00 -3.12 -4.86
N ALA A 14 -4.73 -3.23 -5.26
CA ALA A 14 -4.19 -2.51 -6.42
C ALA A 14 -4.88 -2.96 -7.72
N LEU A 15 -5.12 -4.26 -7.90
CA LEU A 15 -5.86 -4.78 -9.05
C LEU A 15 -7.31 -4.27 -9.07
N GLU A 16 -7.99 -4.24 -7.94
CA GLU A 16 -9.36 -3.70 -7.85
C GLU A 16 -9.42 -2.20 -8.17
N GLN A 17 -8.48 -1.41 -7.64
CA GLN A 17 -8.42 0.03 -7.90
C GLN A 17 -8.04 0.32 -9.35
N LEU A 18 -7.09 -0.42 -9.92
CA LEU A 18 -6.71 -0.30 -11.33
C LEU A 18 -7.89 -0.58 -12.26
N LYS A 19 -8.63 -1.67 -12.01
CA LYS A 19 -9.84 -2.03 -12.78
C LYS A 19 -10.95 -0.99 -12.66
N SER A 20 -11.09 -0.35 -11.49
CA SER A 20 -12.13 0.65 -11.24
C SER A 20 -11.72 2.09 -11.58
N GLY A 21 -10.47 2.33 -11.98
CA GLY A 21 -9.94 3.68 -12.21
C GLY A 21 -9.77 4.51 -10.93
N LYS A 22 -9.87 3.89 -9.75
CA LYS A 22 -9.60 4.55 -8.47
C LYS A 22 -8.10 4.75 -8.30
N SER A 23 -7.71 5.83 -7.63
CA SER A 23 -6.30 6.13 -7.35
C SER A 23 -5.65 5.01 -6.52
N LEU A 24 -4.48 4.53 -6.97
CA LEU A 24 -3.60 3.60 -6.25
C LEU A 24 -2.84 4.29 -5.10
N LEU A 25 -2.75 5.61 -5.15
CA LEU A 25 -2.01 6.48 -4.24
C LEU A 25 -2.96 7.25 -3.32
N GLY A 26 -2.40 7.87 -2.28
CA GLY A 26 -3.13 8.56 -1.22
C GLY A 26 -3.46 7.65 -0.03
N LYS A 27 -4.00 8.22 1.05
CA LYS A 27 -4.28 7.51 2.31
C LYS A 27 -5.11 6.21 2.15
N ASP A 28 -6.03 6.21 1.19
CA ASP A 28 -6.94 5.08 0.92
C ASP A 28 -6.45 4.22 -0.27
N GLY A 29 -5.36 4.63 -0.91
CA GLY A 29 -4.74 3.94 -2.04
C GLY A 29 -4.18 2.58 -1.64
N ALA A 30 -4.17 1.65 -2.58
CA ALA A 30 -3.56 0.33 -2.39
C ALA A 30 -2.09 0.41 -1.98
N PHE A 31 -1.37 1.45 -2.43
CA PHE A 31 0.06 1.60 -2.17
C PHE A 31 0.39 2.36 -0.87
N ALA A 32 -0.60 2.85 -0.11
CA ALA A 32 -0.35 3.52 1.17
C ALA A 32 0.54 2.72 2.14
N PRO A 33 0.22 1.45 2.47
CA PRO A 33 1.07 0.64 3.36
C PRO A 33 2.43 0.30 2.74
N LEU A 34 2.55 0.24 1.41
CA LEU A 34 3.83 0.02 0.74
C LEU A 34 4.76 1.22 0.87
N LEU A 35 4.22 2.43 0.66
CA LEU A 35 4.95 3.68 0.88
C LEU A 35 5.38 3.83 2.34
N GLU A 36 4.50 3.52 3.29
CA GLU A 36 4.83 3.54 4.73
C GLU A 36 5.99 2.58 5.06
N SER A 37 5.97 1.36 4.51
CA SER A 37 7.04 0.38 4.68
C SER A 37 8.39 0.88 4.16
N ILE A 38 8.42 1.48 2.96
CA ILE A 38 9.64 2.05 2.37
C ILE A 38 10.17 3.21 3.20
N LEU A 39 9.30 4.12 3.65
CA LEU A 39 9.69 5.27 4.48
C LEU A 39 10.25 4.83 5.83
N ASN A 40 9.65 3.82 6.45
CA ASN A 40 10.15 3.24 7.68
C ASN A 40 11.54 2.60 7.46
N ALA A 41 11.73 1.86 6.36
CA ALA A 41 13.02 1.27 6.04
C ALA A 41 14.11 2.33 5.79
N ALA A 42 13.78 3.41 5.08
CA ALA A 42 14.68 4.53 4.81
C ALA A 42 14.99 5.38 6.06
N SER A 43 14.14 5.35 7.08
CA SER A 43 14.36 6.07 8.34
C SER A 43 15.27 5.31 9.31
N VAL A 44 15.54 4.02 9.04
CA VAL A 44 16.39 3.14 9.86
C VAL A 44 17.79 2.96 9.23
N SER A 45 18.07 3.63 8.11
CA SER A 45 19.37 3.61 7.39
C SER A 45 20.25 4.81 7.67
#